data_AF-A0A1F1UXK0-F1
#
_entry.id   AF-A0A1F1UXK0-F1
#
_cell.length_a   1.000
_cell.length_b   1.000
_cell.length_c   1.000
_cell.angle_alpha   90.00
_cell.angle_beta   90.00
_cell.angle_gamma   90.00
#
_symmetry.space_group_name_H-M   'P 1'
#
loop_
_entity.id
_entity.type
_entity.pdbx_description
1 polymer ?
#
loop_
_entity_poly.entity_id
_entity_poly.type
_entity_poly.pdbx_seq_one_letter_code
_entity_poly.pdbx_strand_id
1 'polypeptide(L)'
;MTTTANTALDRLADLLGIGRYTVADAGMIPRAIALAAAEELDVPYEDAWTAEEIADSIFDNFAQYILGSGVDGRATTLRAIVDDHFTAQTSRTRGSGVSSFSKLSSDDFTPAKNKLEAVNRISALTGSGPETLGPGSKERKSVLVNLARAIDAANAPEDATKIELGRWLAQQLGGTWGPRDYSSGYTITLNGLNNLLHLATRRFTGAEDFASPLLEANALVAGAAEALGLRADTDWASLPFDGRTCVEEMFAAQYRNRNQTEWFAWYAEFKVLPFYAAKFKGGPATIGHTEFDYQGTRTWDLKVHSSDGKADRTPLNDQYSVDLAAAQDGVGFIVVNTVPDYTDEDAFYRWHMAKRNKVVKNRKPNSRKLKVAHTVTSIEAYYFPDTASISDAIARGIIKVFNQGRQQDGSPRKPKYEMDMALARGTKYLLTALP
;
A
#
# COMPACT_ATOMS: atom_id res chain seq x y z
N MET A 1 -39.68 13.99 18.99
CA MET A 1 -38.85 13.04 19.74
C MET A 1 -37.90 12.40 18.75
N THR A 2 -36.61 12.64 18.91
CA THR A 2 -35.49 12.15 18.09
C THR A 2 -35.23 10.68 18.42
N THR A 3 -35.52 9.78 17.49
CA THR A 3 -35.17 8.35 17.61
C THR A 3 -33.85 8.11 16.89
N THR A 4 -32.94 7.47 17.61
CA THR A 4 -31.56 7.12 17.25
C THR A 4 -31.47 6.27 15.99
N ALA A 5 -30.70 6.76 15.01
CA ALA A 5 -30.15 5.98 13.90
C ALA A 5 -29.07 5.04 14.46
N ASN A 6 -29.31 3.72 14.53
CA ASN A 6 -28.25 2.75 14.81
C ASN A 6 -28.61 1.27 14.54
N THR A 7 -29.56 0.96 13.67
CA THR A 7 -29.91 -0.45 13.37
C THR A 7 -29.05 -0.99 12.22
N ALA A 8 -28.90 -2.32 12.12
CA ALA A 8 -28.17 -2.94 11.02
C ALA A 8 -28.82 -2.63 9.66
N LEU A 9 -30.14 -2.43 9.67
CA LEU A 9 -30.96 -2.05 8.54
C LEU A 9 -30.60 -0.66 7.99
N ASP A 10 -30.35 0.32 8.88
CA ASP A 10 -29.92 1.66 8.48
C ASP A 10 -28.57 1.63 7.76
N ARG A 11 -27.64 0.81 8.27
CA ARG A 11 -26.30 0.68 7.68
C ARG A 11 -26.32 -0.04 6.33
N LEU A 12 -27.21 -1.01 6.16
CA LEU A 12 -27.43 -1.68 4.89
C LEU A 12 -28.07 -0.73 3.87
N ALA A 13 -29.03 0.09 4.30
CA ALA A 13 -29.62 1.13 3.45
C ALA A 13 -28.56 2.15 2.99
N ASP A 14 -27.68 2.59 3.88
CA ASP A 14 -26.57 3.49 3.54
C ASP A 14 -25.61 2.87 2.50
N LEU A 15 -25.27 1.58 2.66
CA LEU A 15 -24.40 0.85 1.73
C LEU A 15 -25.00 0.76 0.33
N LEU A 16 -26.32 0.56 0.25
CA LEU A 16 -27.08 0.48 -1.01
C LEU A 16 -27.54 1.85 -1.52
N GLY A 17 -27.15 2.96 -0.87
CA GLY A 17 -27.50 4.32 -1.27
C GLY A 17 -28.98 4.70 -1.08
N ILE A 18 -29.72 3.99 -0.23
CA ILE A 18 -31.15 4.22 0.02
C ILE A 18 -31.35 5.22 1.16
N GLY A 19 -31.73 6.46 0.80
CA GLY A 19 -31.86 7.54 1.77
C GLY A 19 -33.13 7.53 2.65
N ARG A 20 -34.20 6.84 2.25
CA ARG A 20 -35.44 6.64 3.04
C ARG A 20 -36.16 5.36 2.61
N TYR A 21 -36.70 4.62 3.56
CA TYR A 21 -37.50 3.42 3.31
C TYR A 21 -38.68 3.36 4.29
N THR A 22 -39.81 2.78 3.87
CA THR A 22 -40.99 2.57 4.72
C THR A 22 -40.97 1.17 5.31
N VAL A 23 -40.98 1.08 6.64
CA VAL A 23 -41.11 -0.18 7.37
C VAL A 23 -42.59 -0.52 7.41
N ALA A 24 -43.12 -1.11 6.33
CA ALA A 24 -44.55 -1.39 6.22
C ALA A 24 -45.03 -2.41 7.27
N ASP A 25 -44.14 -3.29 7.71
CA ASP A 25 -44.40 -4.26 8.78
C ASP A 25 -43.20 -4.33 9.73
N ALA A 26 -43.44 -4.11 11.02
CA ALA A 26 -42.41 -4.17 12.04
C ALA A 26 -41.87 -5.60 12.15
N GLY A 27 -40.64 -5.81 11.67
CA GLY A 27 -40.03 -7.15 11.72
C GLY A 27 -39.68 -7.76 10.36
N MET A 28 -39.60 -6.99 9.27
CA MET A 28 -39.09 -7.47 7.97
C MET A 28 -38.06 -6.53 7.33
N ILE A 29 -37.22 -7.07 6.43
CA ILE A 29 -36.36 -6.26 5.56
C ILE A 29 -37.28 -5.50 4.57
N PRO A 30 -37.20 -4.16 4.47
CA PRO A 30 -38.01 -3.38 3.54
C PRO A 30 -37.76 -3.80 2.09
N ARG A 31 -38.84 -3.90 1.31
CA ARG A 31 -38.77 -4.35 -0.10
C ARG A 31 -37.78 -3.56 -0.95
N ALA A 32 -37.69 -2.25 -0.75
CA ALA A 32 -36.73 -1.40 -1.47
C ALA A 32 -35.27 -1.78 -1.20
N ILE A 33 -34.96 -2.22 0.03
CA ILE A 33 -33.62 -2.69 0.40
C ILE A 33 -33.35 -4.07 -0.20
N ALA A 34 -34.32 -4.97 -0.15
CA ALA A 34 -34.20 -6.30 -0.75
C ALA A 34 -33.99 -6.23 -2.27
N LEU A 35 -34.71 -5.35 -2.96
CA LEU A 35 -34.56 -5.12 -4.40
C LEU A 35 -33.19 -4.56 -4.76
N ALA A 36 -32.74 -3.50 -4.08
CA ALA A 36 -31.43 -2.91 -4.35
C ALA A 36 -30.29 -3.88 -4.05
N ALA A 37 -30.41 -4.71 -3.01
CA ALA A 37 -29.45 -5.76 -2.74
C ALA A 37 -29.45 -6.84 -3.83
N ALA A 38 -30.62 -7.27 -4.31
CA ALA A 38 -30.72 -8.23 -5.40
C ALA A 38 -30.12 -7.69 -6.71
N GLU A 39 -30.37 -6.42 -7.04
CA GLU A 39 -29.80 -5.74 -8.21
C GLU A 39 -28.27 -5.63 -8.13
N GLU A 40 -27.74 -5.20 -6.98
CA GLU A 40 -26.30 -5.07 -6.78
C GLU A 40 -25.57 -6.42 -6.83
N LEU A 41 -26.23 -7.49 -6.37
CA LEU A 41 -25.69 -8.85 -6.33
C LEU A 41 -25.95 -9.66 -7.61
N ASP A 42 -26.69 -9.08 -8.58
CA ASP A 42 -27.17 -9.75 -9.80
C ASP A 42 -27.99 -11.03 -9.51
N VAL A 43 -28.81 -11.01 -8.46
CA VAL A 43 -29.71 -12.11 -8.07
C VAL A 43 -31.08 -11.93 -8.72
N PRO A 44 -31.60 -12.90 -9.49
CA PRO A 44 -32.89 -12.77 -10.16
C PRO A 44 -34.06 -12.79 -9.15
N TYR A 45 -35.07 -11.97 -9.43
CA TYR A 45 -36.33 -11.90 -8.69
C TYR A 45 -37.52 -11.62 -9.63
N GLU A 46 -38.74 -11.94 -9.22
CA GLU A 46 -39.96 -11.58 -9.96
C GLU A 46 -40.64 -10.35 -9.36
N ASP A 47 -41.25 -9.51 -10.20
CA ASP A 47 -41.92 -8.28 -9.75
C ASP A 47 -43.04 -8.51 -8.72
N ALA A 48 -43.65 -9.70 -8.74
CA ALA A 48 -44.70 -10.11 -7.82
C ALA A 48 -44.17 -10.58 -6.45
N TRP A 49 -42.87 -10.86 -6.32
CA TRP A 49 -42.30 -11.39 -5.07
C TRP A 49 -42.32 -10.36 -3.94
N THR A 50 -42.57 -10.88 -2.75
CA THR A 50 -42.50 -10.17 -1.48
C THR A 50 -41.05 -9.88 -1.08
N ALA A 51 -40.86 -8.97 -0.11
CA ALA A 51 -39.52 -8.63 0.36
C ALA A 51 -38.78 -9.81 0.99
N GLU A 52 -39.50 -10.72 1.65
CA GLU A 52 -38.90 -11.95 2.20
C GLU A 52 -38.51 -12.92 1.10
N GLU A 53 -39.36 -13.16 0.09
CA GLU A 53 -39.02 -14.06 -1.04
C GLU A 53 -37.78 -13.58 -1.80
N ILE A 54 -37.63 -12.26 -1.98
CA ILE A 54 -36.42 -11.67 -2.59
C ILE A 54 -35.20 -11.87 -1.68
N ALA A 55 -35.34 -11.60 -0.37
CA ALA A 55 -34.23 -11.76 0.56
C ALA A 55 -33.80 -13.24 0.73
N ASP A 56 -34.75 -14.18 0.79
CA ASP A 56 -34.49 -15.62 0.81
C ASP A 56 -33.74 -16.06 -0.46
N SER A 57 -34.17 -15.60 -1.64
CA SER A 57 -33.47 -15.86 -2.90
C SER A 57 -32.00 -15.40 -2.85
N ILE A 58 -31.73 -14.23 -2.27
CA ILE A 58 -30.35 -13.77 -2.06
C ILE A 58 -29.60 -14.70 -1.10
N PHE A 59 -30.18 -15.04 0.05
CA PHE A 59 -29.48 -15.89 1.03
C PHE A 59 -29.21 -17.30 0.51
N ASP A 60 -30.10 -17.86 -0.30
CA ASP A 60 -29.90 -19.17 -0.93
C ASP A 60 -28.74 -19.13 -1.95
N ASN A 61 -28.57 -18.03 -2.69
CA ASN A 61 -27.45 -17.83 -3.62
C ASN A 61 -26.11 -17.57 -2.91
N PHE A 62 -26.14 -17.20 -1.63
CA PHE A 62 -24.97 -16.88 -0.82
C PHE A 62 -24.97 -17.65 0.51
N ALA A 63 -25.30 -18.95 0.46
CA ALA A 63 -25.45 -19.82 1.63
C ALA A 63 -24.18 -19.99 2.48
N GLN A 64 -23.01 -19.54 2.01
CA GLN A 64 -21.76 -19.52 2.78
C GLN A 64 -21.79 -18.55 3.97
N TYR A 65 -22.73 -17.59 4.00
CA TYR A 65 -22.88 -16.68 5.13
C TYR A 65 -23.85 -17.23 6.16
N ILE A 66 -23.51 -17.09 7.45
CA ILE A 66 -24.38 -17.51 8.55
C ILE A 66 -25.55 -16.53 8.63
N LEU A 67 -26.77 -17.04 8.45
CA LEU A 67 -27.98 -16.26 8.56
C LEU A 67 -28.26 -15.93 10.03
N GLY A 68 -28.23 -14.63 10.38
CA GLY A 68 -28.63 -14.17 11.69
C GLY A 68 -30.14 -14.29 11.90
N SER A 69 -30.59 -14.64 13.11
CA SER A 69 -32.01 -14.71 13.45
C SER A 69 -32.64 -13.32 13.60
N GLY A 70 -33.87 -13.15 13.12
CA GLY A 70 -34.60 -11.87 13.17
C GLY A 70 -34.07 -10.83 12.17
N VAL A 71 -34.76 -9.69 12.04
CA VAL A 71 -34.48 -8.69 10.99
C VAL A 71 -33.06 -8.15 11.06
N ASP A 72 -32.60 -7.75 12.24
CA ASP A 72 -31.25 -7.19 12.38
C ASP A 72 -30.17 -8.22 12.06
N GLY A 73 -30.41 -9.49 12.39
CA GLY A 73 -29.53 -10.60 12.02
C GLY A 73 -29.47 -10.78 10.51
N ARG A 74 -30.63 -10.86 9.85
CA ARG A 74 -30.73 -11.01 8.39
C ARG A 74 -30.18 -9.80 7.64
N ALA A 75 -30.44 -8.58 8.11
CA ALA A 75 -29.87 -7.35 7.54
C ALA A 75 -28.34 -7.30 7.69
N THR A 76 -27.81 -7.78 8.82
CA THR A 76 -26.36 -7.88 9.03
C THR A 76 -25.72 -8.89 8.06
N THR A 77 -26.35 -10.05 7.86
CA THR A 77 -25.91 -11.05 6.89
C THR A 77 -25.96 -10.50 5.46
N LEU A 78 -27.06 -9.85 5.08
CA LEU A 78 -27.23 -9.28 3.73
C LEU A 78 -26.20 -8.20 3.43
N ARG A 79 -25.85 -7.37 4.43
CA ARG A 79 -24.79 -6.38 4.31
C ARG A 79 -23.43 -7.00 4.03
N ALA A 80 -23.08 -8.07 4.74
CA ALA A 80 -21.82 -8.77 4.53
C ALA A 80 -21.71 -9.36 3.11
N ILE A 81 -22.83 -9.85 2.56
CA ILE A 81 -22.89 -10.36 1.19
C ILE A 81 -22.63 -9.24 0.17
N VAL A 82 -23.31 -8.10 0.32
CA VAL A 82 -23.15 -6.93 -0.58
C VAL A 82 -21.73 -6.37 -0.52
N ASP A 83 -21.15 -6.23 0.68
CA ASP A 83 -19.79 -5.74 0.87
C ASP A 83 -18.74 -6.63 0.15
N ASP A 84 -18.89 -7.95 0.23
CA ASP A 84 -17.96 -8.90 -0.41
C ASP A 84 -18.12 -8.91 -1.95
N HIS A 85 -19.34 -8.72 -2.45
CA HIS A 85 -19.60 -8.66 -3.89
C HIS A 85 -18.95 -7.44 -4.56
N PHE A 86 -19.08 -6.25 -3.95
CA PHE A 86 -18.36 -5.04 -4.39
C PHE A 86 -16.84 -5.25 -4.44
N THR A 87 -16.32 -5.99 -3.46
CA THR A 87 -14.90 -6.34 -3.36
C THR A 87 -14.45 -7.29 -4.49
N ALA A 88 -15.33 -8.16 -4.98
CA ALA A 88 -15.04 -9.11 -6.05
C ALA A 88 -15.15 -8.49 -7.46
N GLN A 89 -16.14 -7.63 -7.72
CA GLN A 89 -16.33 -7.01 -9.04
C GLN A 89 -15.16 -6.09 -9.43
N THR A 90 -14.60 -5.38 -8.46
CA THR A 90 -13.41 -4.52 -8.64
C THR A 90 -12.15 -5.30 -9.05
N SER A 91 -12.13 -6.62 -8.83
CA SER A 91 -10.99 -7.49 -9.15
C SER A 91 -10.99 -8.06 -10.59
N ARG A 92 -12.13 -8.04 -11.32
CA ARG A 92 -12.26 -8.72 -12.64
C ARG A 92 -11.88 -7.87 -13.87
N THR A 93 -11.80 -6.55 -13.77
CA THR A 93 -11.80 -5.64 -14.94
C THR A 93 -10.41 -5.30 -15.55
N ARG A 94 -9.29 -5.84 -15.03
CA ARG A 94 -7.91 -5.37 -15.37
C ARG A 94 -7.04 -6.32 -16.22
N GLY A 95 -7.60 -7.27 -16.97
CA GLY A 95 -6.82 -8.22 -17.79
C GLY A 95 -6.76 -7.95 -19.30
N SER A 96 -5.98 -6.97 -19.80
CA SER A 96 -5.49 -6.89 -21.21
C SER A 96 -4.63 -5.61 -21.43
N GLY A 97 -3.30 -5.63 -21.56
CA GLY A 97 -2.51 -5.84 -22.81
C GLY A 97 -2.02 -4.49 -23.44
N VAL A 98 -0.80 -3.93 -23.28
CA VAL A 98 0.59 -4.21 -23.81
C VAL A 98 1.10 -3.13 -24.82
N SER A 99 2.25 -2.48 -24.48
CA SER A 99 3.43 -1.97 -25.25
C SER A 99 3.28 -0.93 -26.41
N SER A 100 4.16 0.08 -26.66
CA SER A 100 5.65 0.10 -26.64
C SER A 100 6.29 1.53 -26.81
N PHE A 101 7.46 1.74 -26.18
CA PHE A 101 8.63 2.63 -26.48
C PHE A 101 8.57 4.19 -26.41
N SER A 102 9.18 4.77 -25.36
CA SER A 102 10.56 5.34 -25.31
C SER A 102 10.72 6.59 -24.43
N LYS A 103 11.72 6.53 -23.52
CA LYS A 103 12.37 7.59 -22.72
C LYS A 103 11.48 8.63 -22.01
N LEU A 104 11.32 8.44 -20.70
CA LEU A 104 11.42 9.47 -19.64
C LEU A 104 11.49 8.76 -18.27
N SER A 105 12.32 9.28 -17.36
CA SER A 105 12.61 8.75 -16.02
C SER A 105 11.39 8.69 -15.11
N SER A 106 11.21 7.56 -14.43
CA SER A 106 10.13 7.25 -13.49
C SER A 106 10.50 7.61 -12.03
N ASP A 107 10.46 8.89 -11.67
CA ASP A 107 10.59 9.35 -10.27
C ASP A 107 9.54 10.44 -9.92
N ASP A 108 9.08 10.40 -8.67
CA ASP A 108 8.46 11.46 -7.85
C ASP A 108 7.06 12.00 -8.20
N PHE A 109 6.00 11.39 -7.63
CA PHE A 109 4.78 12.14 -7.39
C PHE A 109 4.95 13.08 -6.18
N THR A 110 5.48 14.27 -6.43
CA THR A 110 5.42 15.39 -5.45
C THR A 110 4.03 16.03 -5.53
N PRO A 111 3.27 16.24 -4.43
CA PRO A 111 2.03 17.02 -4.49
C PRO A 111 2.33 18.47 -4.90
N ALA A 112 1.48 19.07 -5.73
CA ALA A 112 1.65 20.47 -6.11
C ALA A 112 1.45 21.39 -4.88
N LYS A 113 2.32 22.40 -4.75
CA LYS A 113 2.34 23.34 -3.62
C LYS A 113 1.17 24.32 -3.68
N ASN A 114 0.60 24.50 -4.87
CA ASN A 114 -0.53 25.38 -5.11
C ASN A 114 -1.34 24.90 -6.32
N LYS A 115 -2.52 25.50 -6.52
CA LYS A 115 -3.46 25.08 -7.58
C LYS A 115 -2.92 25.29 -8.99
N LEU A 116 -2.16 26.36 -9.22
CA LEU A 116 -1.61 26.68 -10.53
C LEU A 116 -0.58 25.61 -10.94
N GLU A 117 0.28 25.19 -10.02
CA GLU A 117 1.20 24.09 -10.23
C GLU A 117 0.46 22.77 -10.49
N ALA A 118 -0.60 22.48 -9.73
CA ALA A 118 -1.40 21.25 -9.91
C ALA A 118 -2.03 21.20 -11.31
N VAL A 119 -2.67 22.29 -11.72
CA VAL A 119 -3.31 22.44 -13.03
C VAL A 119 -2.28 22.30 -14.16
N ASN A 120 -1.13 22.97 -14.07
CA ASN A 120 -0.11 22.89 -15.11
C ASN A 120 0.48 21.48 -15.26
N ARG A 121 0.64 20.76 -14.15
CA ARG A 121 1.11 19.37 -14.18
C ARG A 121 0.06 18.42 -14.74
N ILE A 122 -1.23 18.64 -14.45
CA ILE A 122 -2.32 17.87 -15.08
C ILE A 122 -2.31 18.11 -16.59
N SER A 123 -2.22 19.38 -17.03
CA SER A 123 -2.19 19.71 -18.45
C SER A 123 -0.95 19.17 -19.17
N ALA A 124 0.17 19.02 -18.46
CA ALA A 124 1.37 18.37 -18.99
C ALA A 124 1.14 16.87 -19.26
N LEU A 125 0.42 16.17 -18.38
CA LEU A 125 0.06 14.76 -18.58
C LEU A 125 -0.82 14.55 -19.81
N THR A 126 -1.65 15.53 -20.15
CA THR A 126 -2.63 15.45 -21.25
C THR A 126 -2.14 16.11 -22.54
N GLY A 127 -0.91 16.64 -22.56
CA GLY A 127 -0.36 17.36 -23.72
C GLY A 127 -1.12 18.64 -24.09
N SER A 128 -1.87 19.23 -23.15
CA SER A 128 -2.80 20.34 -23.44
C SER A 128 -2.20 21.74 -23.31
N GLY A 129 -0.90 21.84 -23.02
CA GLY A 129 -0.16 23.10 -22.89
C GLY A 129 -0.32 23.80 -21.52
N PRO A 130 0.41 24.91 -21.28
CA PRO A 130 0.33 25.66 -20.02
C PRO A 130 -1.05 26.28 -19.81
N GLU A 131 -1.57 26.19 -18.58
CA GLU A 131 -2.89 26.69 -18.21
C GLU A 131 -2.80 27.85 -17.21
N THR A 132 -3.85 28.66 -17.16
CA THR A 132 -3.95 29.79 -16.22
C THR A 132 -5.13 29.60 -15.28
N LEU A 133 -5.02 30.12 -14.06
CA LEU A 133 -6.19 30.17 -13.18
C LEU A 133 -7.21 31.20 -13.69
N GLY A 134 -8.49 30.88 -13.55
CA GLY A 134 -9.59 31.79 -13.79
C GLY A 134 -9.81 32.77 -12.63
N PRO A 135 -10.83 33.64 -12.73
CA PRO A 135 -11.18 34.63 -11.70
C PRO A 135 -11.29 33.99 -10.31
N GLY A 136 -10.63 34.63 -9.31
CA GLY A 136 -10.60 34.13 -7.93
C GLY A 136 -9.64 32.96 -7.68
N SER A 137 -8.60 32.79 -8.49
CA SER A 137 -7.60 31.72 -8.37
C SER A 137 -8.19 30.31 -8.47
N LYS A 138 -9.23 30.17 -9.29
CA LYS A 138 -9.93 28.90 -9.52
C LYS A 138 -9.37 28.20 -10.74
N GLU A 139 -9.27 26.88 -10.69
CA GLU A 139 -8.97 26.02 -11.83
C GLU A 139 -9.99 26.24 -12.96
N ARG A 140 -9.54 26.24 -14.22
CA ARG A 140 -10.44 26.28 -15.36
C ARG A 140 -11.07 24.91 -15.58
N LYS A 141 -12.33 24.88 -16.03
CA LYS A 141 -13.02 23.62 -16.38
C LYS A 141 -12.29 22.89 -17.52
N SER A 142 -11.62 23.63 -18.42
CA SER A 142 -10.82 23.09 -19.53
C SER A 142 -9.80 22.05 -19.09
N VAL A 143 -9.13 22.26 -17.95
CA VAL A 143 -8.12 21.33 -17.41
C VAL A 143 -8.72 19.95 -17.16
N LEU A 144 -9.91 19.91 -16.56
CA LEU A 144 -10.61 18.68 -16.24
C LEU A 144 -11.20 18.04 -17.50
N VAL A 145 -11.73 18.85 -18.44
CA VAL A 145 -12.26 18.34 -19.71
C VAL A 145 -11.15 17.74 -20.56
N ASN A 146 -9.98 18.37 -20.61
CA ASN A 146 -8.82 17.87 -21.33
C ASN A 146 -8.30 16.58 -20.71
N LEU A 147 -8.25 16.51 -19.37
CA LEU A 147 -7.95 15.27 -18.67
C LEU A 147 -8.98 14.19 -18.96
N ALA A 148 -10.27 14.54 -18.98
CA ALA A 148 -11.34 13.60 -19.25
C ALA A 148 -11.24 13.03 -20.67
N ARG A 149 -10.99 13.88 -21.67
CA ARG A 149 -10.73 13.47 -23.04
C ARG A 149 -9.49 12.59 -23.18
N ALA A 150 -8.44 12.88 -22.42
CA ALA A 150 -7.21 12.08 -22.44
C ALA A 150 -7.41 10.68 -21.82
N ILE A 151 -8.38 10.53 -20.92
CA ILE A 151 -8.72 9.25 -20.28
C ILE A 151 -9.72 8.46 -21.12
N ASP A 152 -10.82 9.10 -21.53
CA ASP A 152 -11.88 8.52 -22.35
C ASP A 152 -12.58 9.62 -23.15
N ALA A 153 -12.10 9.86 -24.37
CA ALA A 153 -12.64 10.86 -25.28
C ALA A 153 -14.09 10.59 -25.72
N ALA A 154 -14.53 9.34 -25.71
CA ALA A 154 -15.86 8.97 -26.19
C ALA A 154 -16.95 9.28 -25.15
N ASN A 155 -16.62 9.15 -23.87
CA ASN A 155 -17.58 9.29 -22.77
C ASN A 155 -17.30 10.47 -21.83
N ALA A 156 -16.35 11.35 -22.18
CA ALA A 156 -16.02 12.52 -21.38
C ALA A 156 -17.28 13.39 -21.15
N PRO A 157 -17.73 13.60 -19.89
CA PRO A 157 -18.96 14.35 -19.63
C PRO A 157 -18.65 15.86 -19.62
N GLU A 158 -18.38 16.40 -20.81
CA GLU A 158 -17.88 17.77 -20.97
C GLU A 158 -18.85 18.84 -20.46
N ASP A 159 -20.15 18.55 -20.47
CA ASP A 159 -21.20 19.45 -20.00
C ASP A 159 -21.36 19.44 -18.48
N ALA A 160 -20.80 18.45 -17.79
CA ALA A 160 -20.92 18.29 -16.34
C ALA A 160 -20.30 19.45 -15.55
N THR A 161 -20.75 19.66 -14.32
CA THR A 161 -20.11 20.62 -13.41
C THR A 161 -18.68 20.18 -13.08
N LYS A 162 -17.83 21.09 -12.58
CA LYS A 162 -16.45 20.71 -12.19
C LYS A 162 -16.42 19.63 -11.11
N ILE A 163 -17.42 19.58 -10.24
CA ILE A 163 -17.50 18.58 -9.17
C ILE A 163 -17.85 17.23 -9.76
N GLU A 164 -18.85 17.17 -10.64
CA GLU A 164 -19.24 15.94 -11.34
C GLU A 164 -18.12 15.45 -12.25
N LEU A 165 -17.45 16.37 -12.95
CA LEU A 165 -16.32 16.04 -13.80
C LEU A 165 -15.13 15.56 -12.97
N GLY A 166 -14.84 16.16 -11.81
CA GLY A 166 -13.83 15.67 -10.87
C GLY A 166 -14.17 14.29 -10.29
N ARG A 167 -15.45 14.04 -9.97
CA ARG A 167 -15.94 12.73 -9.53
C ARG A 167 -15.78 11.67 -10.61
N TRP A 168 -16.23 11.98 -11.82
CA TRP A 168 -16.11 11.11 -12.98
C TRP A 168 -14.63 10.81 -13.27
N LEU A 169 -13.77 11.83 -13.25
CA LEU A 169 -12.33 11.67 -13.43
C LEU A 169 -11.71 10.75 -12.39
N ALA A 170 -12.02 10.96 -11.10
CA ALA A 170 -11.53 10.10 -10.03
C ALA A 170 -11.99 8.65 -10.24
N GLN A 171 -13.26 8.43 -10.60
CA GLN A 171 -13.80 7.10 -10.90
C GLN A 171 -13.07 6.45 -12.09
N GLN A 172 -12.90 7.16 -13.21
CA GLN A 172 -12.20 6.64 -14.39
C GLN A 172 -10.72 6.36 -14.13
N LEU A 173 -10.12 7.10 -13.19
CA LEU A 173 -8.73 6.90 -12.76
C LEU A 173 -8.59 5.92 -11.59
N GLY A 174 -9.69 5.30 -11.12
CA GLY A 174 -9.67 4.30 -10.06
C GLY A 174 -9.42 4.85 -8.65
N GLY A 175 -9.79 6.09 -8.37
CA GLY A 175 -9.67 6.73 -7.06
C GLY A 175 -10.98 7.31 -6.53
N THR A 176 -10.93 7.83 -5.30
CA THR A 176 -12.11 8.35 -4.59
C THR A 176 -12.30 9.86 -4.80
N TRP A 177 -13.53 10.33 -4.75
CA TRP A 177 -13.88 11.76 -4.79
C TRP A 177 -14.90 12.10 -3.71
N GLY A 178 -14.53 12.98 -2.77
CA GLY A 178 -15.33 13.26 -1.59
C GLY A 178 -15.43 14.74 -1.22
N PRO A 179 -16.10 15.07 -0.10
CA PRO A 179 -16.38 16.46 0.31
C PRO A 179 -15.14 17.34 0.56
N ARG A 180 -13.95 16.76 0.67
CA ARG A 180 -12.67 17.49 0.81
C ARG A 180 -12.07 17.92 -0.53
N ASP A 181 -12.54 17.35 -1.63
CA ASP A 181 -11.99 17.58 -2.98
C ASP A 181 -12.61 18.78 -3.68
N TYR A 182 -13.72 19.30 -3.15
CA TYR A 182 -14.38 20.48 -3.66
C TYR A 182 -14.95 21.34 -2.54
N SER A 183 -15.18 22.63 -2.82
CA SER A 183 -15.88 23.55 -1.93
C SER A 183 -17.31 23.82 -2.44
N SER A 184 -18.15 24.35 -1.55
CA SER A 184 -19.57 24.68 -1.81
C SER A 184 -19.81 25.64 -3.00
N GLY A 185 -18.75 26.25 -3.56
CA GLY A 185 -18.81 27.14 -4.72
C GLY A 185 -18.29 26.55 -6.02
N TYR A 186 -18.52 25.26 -6.29
CA TYR A 186 -18.13 24.56 -7.54
C TYR A 186 -16.64 24.67 -7.88
N THR A 187 -15.80 24.73 -6.85
CA THR A 187 -14.36 24.90 -7.00
C THR A 187 -13.67 23.65 -6.44
N ILE A 188 -12.76 23.07 -7.20
CA ILE A 188 -11.97 21.92 -6.74
C ILE A 188 -10.91 22.44 -5.76
N THR A 189 -10.71 21.78 -4.63
CA THR A 189 -9.68 22.17 -3.66
C THR A 189 -8.29 21.82 -4.18
N LEU A 190 -7.22 22.31 -3.52
CA LEU A 190 -5.88 21.81 -3.83
C LEU A 190 -5.77 20.30 -3.55
N ASN A 191 -6.49 19.80 -2.54
CA ASN A 191 -6.58 18.37 -2.25
C ASN A 191 -7.16 17.60 -3.44
N GLY A 192 -8.30 18.03 -3.97
CA GLY A 192 -8.93 17.40 -5.13
C GLY A 192 -8.06 17.46 -6.39
N LEU A 193 -7.36 18.58 -6.62
CA LEU A 193 -6.43 18.69 -7.76
C LEU A 193 -5.20 17.78 -7.60
N ASN A 194 -4.64 17.68 -6.40
CA ASN A 194 -3.51 16.78 -6.14
C ASN A 194 -3.93 15.31 -6.19
N ASN A 195 -5.15 14.98 -5.76
CA ASN A 195 -5.73 13.65 -5.92
C ASN A 195 -5.85 13.28 -7.41
N LEU A 196 -6.47 14.13 -8.23
CA LEU A 196 -6.56 13.90 -9.68
C LEU A 196 -5.19 13.85 -10.34
N LEU A 197 -4.26 14.72 -9.96
CA LEU A 197 -2.90 14.69 -10.49
C LEU A 197 -2.17 13.40 -10.10
N HIS A 198 -2.33 12.91 -8.87
CA HIS A 198 -1.74 11.65 -8.42
C HIS A 198 -2.27 10.47 -9.24
N LEU A 199 -3.60 10.36 -9.31
CA LEU A 199 -4.29 9.29 -10.02
C LEU A 199 -4.00 9.33 -11.53
N ALA A 200 -4.02 10.51 -12.14
CA ALA A 200 -3.65 10.71 -13.53
C ALA A 200 -2.18 10.36 -13.76
N THR A 201 -1.27 10.78 -12.87
CA THR A 201 0.15 10.40 -12.95
C THR A 201 0.27 8.89 -12.97
N ARG A 202 -0.33 8.17 -12.00
CA ARG A 202 -0.33 6.70 -11.95
C ARG A 202 -0.89 6.07 -13.23
N ARG A 203 -2.00 6.60 -13.75
CA ARG A 203 -2.67 6.10 -14.96
C ARG A 203 -1.85 6.30 -16.24
N PHE A 204 -1.13 7.41 -16.34
CA PHE A 204 -0.31 7.74 -17.50
C PHE A 204 1.13 7.20 -17.37
N THR A 205 1.59 6.78 -16.17
CA THR A 205 2.94 6.22 -15.93
C THR A 205 2.98 4.70 -15.70
N GLY A 206 1.89 4.04 -15.27
CA GLY A 206 1.68 2.59 -15.38
C GLY A 206 2.25 1.67 -14.28
N ALA A 207 2.13 2.00 -12.99
CA ALA A 207 2.41 1.08 -11.86
C ALA A 207 1.43 -0.11 -11.84
N GLU A 208 1.86 -1.34 -11.51
CA GLU A 208 0.97 -2.51 -11.44
C GLU A 208 -0.01 -2.40 -10.25
N ASP A 209 -1.31 -2.55 -10.52
CA ASP A 209 -2.33 -2.51 -9.48
C ASP A 209 -2.60 -3.90 -8.90
N PHE A 210 -2.08 -4.17 -7.70
CA PHE A 210 -2.35 -5.41 -6.97
C PHE A 210 -3.66 -5.33 -6.20
N ALA A 211 -4.62 -6.21 -6.54
CA ALA A 211 -5.99 -6.19 -6.00
C ALA A 211 -6.09 -6.32 -4.46
N SER A 212 -5.11 -6.92 -3.79
CA SER A 212 -5.09 -7.04 -2.32
C SER A 212 -3.68 -6.94 -1.74
N PRO A 213 -3.53 -6.62 -0.43
CA PRO A 213 -2.20 -6.57 0.20
C PRO A 213 -1.48 -7.90 0.10
N LEU A 214 -2.23 -9.02 0.16
CA LEU A 214 -1.69 -10.36 0.06
C LEU A 214 -1.11 -10.65 -1.34
N LEU A 215 -1.79 -10.22 -2.40
CA LEU A 215 -1.29 -10.41 -3.77
C LEU A 215 -0.03 -9.58 -4.04
N GLU A 216 -0.02 -8.33 -3.56
CA GLU A 216 1.17 -7.48 -3.63
C GLU A 216 2.32 -8.07 -2.84
N ALA A 217 2.06 -8.51 -1.60
CA ALA A 217 3.04 -9.17 -0.74
C ALA A 217 3.62 -10.43 -1.40
N ASN A 218 2.79 -11.29 -1.99
CA ASN A 218 3.25 -12.49 -2.70
C ASN A 218 4.18 -12.14 -3.86
N ALA A 219 3.83 -11.11 -4.65
CA ALA A 219 4.65 -10.66 -5.76
C ALA A 219 5.98 -10.07 -5.29
N LEU A 220 5.95 -9.23 -4.26
CA LEU A 220 7.15 -8.60 -3.70
C LEU A 220 8.07 -9.64 -3.05
N VAL A 221 7.55 -10.55 -2.22
CA VAL A 221 8.34 -11.63 -1.61
C VAL A 221 8.99 -12.52 -2.67
N ALA A 222 8.22 -12.95 -3.67
CA ALA A 222 8.77 -13.74 -4.78
C ALA A 222 9.80 -12.95 -5.60
N GLY A 223 9.56 -11.67 -5.83
CA GLY A 223 10.49 -10.78 -6.52
C GLY A 223 11.78 -10.54 -5.75
N ALA A 224 11.72 -10.42 -4.42
CA ALA A 224 12.91 -10.32 -3.58
C ALA A 224 13.74 -11.61 -3.62
N ALA A 225 13.08 -12.76 -3.53
CA ALA A 225 13.74 -14.06 -3.66
C ALA A 225 14.45 -14.18 -5.02
N GLU A 226 13.74 -13.88 -6.12
CA GLU A 226 14.29 -13.90 -7.47
C GLU A 226 15.47 -12.94 -7.65
N ALA A 227 15.36 -11.70 -7.17
CA ALA A 227 16.43 -10.71 -7.24
C ALA A 227 17.68 -11.12 -6.48
N LEU A 228 17.50 -11.88 -5.39
CA LEU A 228 18.57 -12.46 -4.58
C LEU A 228 19.08 -13.80 -5.13
N GLY A 229 18.51 -14.33 -6.21
CA GLY A 229 18.89 -15.63 -6.78
C GLY A 229 18.41 -16.83 -5.96
N LEU A 230 17.41 -16.63 -5.10
CA LEU A 230 16.83 -17.62 -4.22
C LEU A 230 15.55 -18.18 -4.87
N ARG A 231 15.59 -19.46 -5.26
CA ARG A 231 14.45 -20.14 -5.88
C ARG A 231 13.81 -21.09 -4.87
N ALA A 232 12.49 -21.25 -4.95
CA ALA A 232 11.75 -22.11 -4.03
C ALA A 232 12.12 -23.61 -4.13
N ASP A 233 12.74 -24.03 -5.24
CA ASP A 233 13.21 -25.40 -5.48
C ASP A 233 14.64 -25.65 -4.99
N THR A 234 15.31 -24.65 -4.40
CA THR A 234 16.69 -24.76 -3.91
C THR A 234 16.74 -24.74 -2.39
N ASP A 235 17.68 -25.48 -1.81
CA ASP A 235 18.02 -25.31 -0.40
C ASP A 235 18.78 -23.99 -0.19
N TRP A 236 18.09 -22.97 0.33
CA TRP A 236 18.70 -21.64 0.57
C TRP A 236 19.86 -21.71 1.56
N ALA A 237 19.88 -22.71 2.46
CA ALA A 237 20.99 -22.91 3.38
C ALA A 237 22.31 -23.27 2.67
N SER A 238 22.22 -23.82 1.46
CA SER A 238 23.38 -24.15 0.62
C SER A 238 23.93 -22.95 -0.18
N LEU A 239 23.27 -21.79 -0.11
CA LEU A 239 23.61 -20.58 -0.87
C LEU A 239 23.95 -19.40 0.05
N PRO A 240 25.02 -19.47 0.85
CA PRO A 240 25.42 -18.35 1.69
C PRO A 240 25.89 -17.17 0.81
N PHE A 241 25.42 -15.98 1.16
CA PHE A 241 25.92 -14.73 0.60
C PHE A 241 27.24 -14.40 1.26
N ASP A 242 28.34 -14.56 0.53
CA ASP A 242 29.67 -14.16 0.98
C ASP A 242 29.82 -12.63 0.98
N GLY A 243 30.21 -12.08 2.13
CA GLY A 243 30.31 -10.63 2.31
C GLY A 243 31.36 -9.97 1.44
N ARG A 244 32.44 -10.66 1.06
CA ARG A 244 33.44 -10.06 0.15
C ARG A 244 32.84 -9.95 -1.24
N THR A 245 32.27 -11.02 -1.75
CA THR A 245 31.61 -11.05 -3.06
C THR A 245 30.51 -9.99 -3.17
N CYS A 246 29.59 -9.94 -2.21
CA CYS A 246 28.48 -8.97 -2.21
C CYS A 246 28.97 -7.51 -2.14
N VAL A 247 29.95 -7.22 -1.28
CA VAL A 247 30.54 -5.88 -1.19
C VAL A 247 31.28 -5.53 -2.48
N GLU A 248 32.03 -6.46 -3.07
CA GLU A 248 32.72 -6.21 -4.34
C GLU A 248 31.78 -5.91 -5.49
N GLU A 249 30.65 -6.61 -5.58
CA GLU A 249 29.59 -6.33 -6.57
C GLU A 249 29.04 -4.90 -6.39
N MET A 250 28.71 -4.50 -5.15
CA MET A 250 28.26 -3.13 -4.86
C MET A 250 29.33 -2.08 -5.19
N PHE A 251 30.61 -2.39 -5.01
CA PHE A 251 31.72 -1.50 -5.38
C PHE A 251 31.87 -1.38 -6.90
N ALA A 252 31.77 -2.50 -7.63
CA ALA A 252 31.83 -2.52 -9.09
C ALA A 252 30.68 -1.70 -9.70
N ALA A 253 29.48 -1.78 -9.11
CA ALA A 253 28.32 -0.99 -9.51
C ALA A 253 28.33 0.47 -8.99
N GLN A 254 29.37 0.88 -8.27
CA GLN A 254 29.49 2.20 -7.64
C GLN A 254 28.30 2.57 -6.72
N TYR A 255 27.62 1.58 -6.14
CA TYR A 255 26.43 1.78 -5.33
C TYR A 255 26.69 2.72 -4.14
N ARG A 256 25.73 3.61 -3.83
CA ARG A 256 25.92 4.71 -2.85
C ARG A 256 26.31 4.21 -1.45
N ASN A 257 25.72 3.09 -1.02
CA ASN A 257 25.89 2.57 0.34
C ASN A 257 26.92 1.43 0.45
N ARG A 258 27.71 1.19 -0.60
CA ARG A 258 28.79 0.17 -0.63
C ARG A 258 29.80 0.24 0.52
N ASN A 259 29.91 1.39 1.19
CA ASN A 259 30.85 1.62 2.29
C ASN A 259 30.30 1.28 3.68
N GLN A 260 29.06 0.78 3.79
CA GLN A 260 28.41 0.53 5.08
C GLN A 260 28.74 -0.86 5.62
N THR A 261 28.80 -0.99 6.96
CA THR A 261 29.18 -2.25 7.63
C THR A 261 28.03 -3.24 7.80
N GLU A 262 26.78 -2.77 7.80
CA GLU A 262 25.58 -3.62 7.71
C GLU A 262 25.34 -3.99 6.24
N TRP A 263 26.36 -4.55 5.60
CA TRP A 263 26.44 -4.66 4.14
C TRP A 263 25.31 -5.48 3.53
N PHE A 264 24.80 -6.50 4.21
CA PHE A 264 23.76 -7.36 3.65
C PHE A 264 22.40 -6.65 3.49
N ALA A 265 22.06 -5.74 4.41
CA ALA A 265 20.87 -4.89 4.26
C ALA A 265 20.97 -4.04 2.98
N TRP A 266 22.12 -3.40 2.78
CA TRP A 266 22.38 -2.60 1.58
C TRP A 266 22.52 -3.44 0.32
N TYR A 267 23.01 -4.67 0.42
CA TYR A 267 23.08 -5.60 -0.70
C TYR A 267 21.68 -6.07 -1.11
N ALA A 268 20.80 -6.35 -0.15
CA ALA A 268 19.40 -6.65 -0.42
C ALA A 268 18.72 -5.48 -1.14
N GLU A 269 18.86 -4.24 -0.65
CA GLU A 269 18.36 -3.06 -1.36
C GLU A 269 18.95 -2.95 -2.79
N PHE A 270 20.26 -3.12 -2.93
CA PHE A 270 20.97 -3.05 -4.21
C PHE A 270 20.45 -4.04 -5.25
N LYS A 271 20.03 -5.24 -4.83
CA LYS A 271 19.48 -6.26 -5.74
C LYS A 271 17.98 -6.10 -5.94
N VAL A 272 17.23 -5.89 -4.86
CA VAL A 272 15.77 -5.97 -4.84
C VAL A 272 15.11 -4.71 -5.39
N LEU A 273 15.58 -3.51 -5.04
CA LEU A 273 14.88 -2.28 -5.44
C LEU A 273 14.89 -2.04 -6.96
N PRO A 274 16.02 -2.21 -7.68
CA PRO A 274 16.01 -2.13 -9.13
C PRO A 274 15.11 -3.18 -9.78
N PHE A 275 15.03 -4.38 -9.17
CA PHE A 275 14.17 -5.44 -9.64
C PHE A 275 12.68 -5.09 -9.46
N TYR A 276 12.29 -4.58 -8.29
CA TYR A 276 10.94 -4.09 -8.05
C TYR A 276 10.57 -2.95 -9.02
N ALA A 277 11.45 -1.98 -9.20
CA ALA A 277 11.24 -0.89 -10.14
C ALA A 277 11.06 -1.38 -11.59
N ALA A 278 11.84 -2.37 -12.02
CA ALA A 278 11.74 -2.94 -13.35
C ALA A 278 10.48 -3.81 -13.54
N LYS A 279 10.14 -4.64 -12.55
CA LYS A 279 9.08 -5.66 -12.67
C LYS A 279 7.71 -5.14 -12.28
N PHE A 280 7.61 -4.43 -11.16
CA PHE A 280 6.33 -3.99 -10.57
C PHE A 280 6.07 -2.49 -10.75
N LYS A 281 7.07 -1.73 -11.23
CA LYS A 281 6.97 -0.33 -11.65
C LYS A 281 6.57 0.66 -10.53
N GLY A 282 6.66 0.22 -9.27
CA GLY A 282 6.73 1.11 -8.11
C GLY A 282 8.16 1.57 -7.83
N GLY A 283 8.33 2.43 -6.84
CA GLY A 283 9.64 2.99 -6.48
C GLY A 283 9.63 3.60 -5.08
N PRO A 284 10.77 4.11 -4.60
CA PRO A 284 10.83 4.68 -3.26
C PRO A 284 9.88 5.87 -3.13
N ALA A 285 9.28 6.05 -1.95
CA ALA A 285 8.42 7.19 -1.66
C ALA A 285 8.66 7.74 -0.26
N THR A 286 8.70 9.05 -0.14
CA THR A 286 8.84 9.71 1.17
C THR A 286 7.46 9.94 1.79
N ILE A 287 7.23 9.33 2.94
CA ILE A 287 6.06 9.59 3.80
C ILE A 287 6.58 10.13 5.13
N GLY A 288 6.14 11.34 5.49
CA GLY A 288 6.62 12.03 6.68
C GLY A 288 8.12 12.36 6.59
N HIS A 289 8.95 11.59 7.30
CA HIS A 289 10.40 11.78 7.39
C HIS A 289 11.21 10.58 6.89
N THR A 290 10.53 9.52 6.47
CA THR A 290 11.17 8.31 5.97
C THR A 290 10.91 8.15 4.48
N GLU A 291 11.97 7.86 3.74
CA GLU A 291 11.91 7.26 2.40
C GLU A 291 11.67 5.76 2.61
N PHE A 292 10.48 5.29 2.26
CA PHE A 292 10.16 3.87 2.20
C PHE A 292 10.73 3.29 0.90
N ASP A 293 11.21 2.06 0.97
CA ASP A 293 11.93 1.44 -0.15
C ASP A 293 11.06 1.21 -1.40
N TYR A 294 9.76 0.96 -1.23
CA TYR A 294 8.87 0.68 -2.35
C TYR A 294 7.43 1.16 -2.12
N GLN A 295 6.95 1.98 -3.05
CA GLN A 295 5.55 2.38 -3.17
C GLN A 295 5.01 1.83 -4.50
N GLY A 296 4.17 0.81 -4.38
CA GLY A 296 3.38 0.27 -5.49
C GLY A 296 1.93 0.71 -5.35
N THR A 297 1.04 -0.28 -5.23
CA THR A 297 -0.34 0.00 -4.80
C THR A 297 -0.35 0.43 -3.32
N ARG A 298 0.53 -0.15 -2.50
CA ARG A 298 0.71 0.18 -1.08
C ARG A 298 2.16 0.52 -0.77
N THR A 299 2.36 1.09 0.41
CA THR A 299 3.70 1.38 0.94
C THR A 299 4.32 0.11 1.52
N TRP A 300 5.53 -0.22 1.08
CA TRP A 300 6.33 -1.33 1.55
C TRP A 300 7.76 -0.89 1.85
N ASP A 301 8.35 -1.52 2.86
CA ASP A 301 9.73 -1.28 3.25
C ASP A 301 10.50 -2.58 3.38
N LEU A 302 11.74 -2.61 2.88
CA LEU A 302 12.58 -3.79 2.91
C LEU A 302 13.45 -3.78 4.18
N LYS A 303 13.33 -4.83 4.96
CA LYS A 303 14.12 -5.05 6.17
C LYS A 303 14.95 -6.31 6.02
N VAL A 304 16.16 -6.26 6.57
CA VAL A 304 16.96 -7.45 6.83
C VAL A 304 16.97 -7.69 8.33
N HIS A 305 16.57 -8.89 8.72
CA HIS A 305 16.64 -9.37 10.09
C HIS A 305 17.73 -10.45 10.18
N SER A 306 18.61 -10.35 11.18
CA SER A 306 19.66 -11.34 11.44
C SER A 306 19.40 -11.98 12.79
N SER A 307 18.99 -13.26 12.79
CA SER A 307 18.80 -14.01 14.01
C SER A 307 20.16 -14.47 14.54
N ASP A 308 20.58 -13.91 15.69
CA ASP A 308 21.82 -14.28 16.38
C ASP A 308 21.55 -15.06 17.68
N GLY A 309 20.31 -15.51 17.88
CA GLY A 309 19.86 -16.28 19.04
C GLY A 309 19.69 -15.48 20.33
N LYS A 310 19.90 -14.14 20.33
CA LYS A 310 19.82 -13.31 21.55
C LYS A 310 18.58 -12.43 21.62
N ALA A 311 18.11 -11.91 20.50
CA ALA A 311 16.84 -11.17 20.41
C ALA A 311 16.29 -11.23 18.97
N ASP A 312 15.12 -11.83 18.78
CA ASP A 312 14.45 -11.99 17.49
C ASP A 312 13.66 -10.71 17.13
N ARG A 313 14.36 -9.57 17.04
CA ARG A 313 13.74 -8.26 16.80
C ARG A 313 14.36 -7.53 15.62
N THR A 314 13.51 -6.91 14.82
CA THR A 314 13.93 -6.10 13.67
C THR A 314 13.50 -4.64 13.85
N PRO A 315 14.43 -3.67 13.81
CA PRO A 315 14.06 -2.27 13.74
C PRO A 315 13.29 -1.94 12.46
N LEU A 316 12.15 -1.29 12.60
CA LEU A 316 11.34 -0.75 11.51
C LEU A 316 11.72 0.72 11.24
N ASN A 317 10.79 1.48 10.65
CA ASN A 317 10.96 2.90 10.35
C ASN A 317 10.57 3.80 11.54
N ASP A 318 10.76 5.11 11.38
CA ASP A 318 10.38 6.08 12.42
C ASP A 318 8.88 6.05 12.67
N GLN A 319 8.48 6.21 13.94
CA GLN A 319 7.09 6.00 14.35
C GLN A 319 6.10 6.88 13.59
N TYR A 320 6.44 8.16 13.45
CA TYR A 320 5.58 9.14 12.80
C TYR A 320 5.32 8.77 11.34
N SER A 321 6.35 8.39 10.59
CA SER A 321 6.20 8.02 9.19
C SER A 321 5.46 6.69 9.00
N VAL A 322 5.67 5.72 9.90
CA VAL A 322 4.92 4.46 9.89
C VAL A 322 3.44 4.69 10.19
N ASP A 323 3.12 5.48 11.20
CA ASP A 323 1.74 5.80 11.56
C ASP A 323 1.03 6.59 10.44
N LEU A 324 1.76 7.49 9.77
CA LEU A 324 1.25 8.20 8.60
C LEU A 324 0.98 7.28 7.40
N ALA A 325 1.90 6.37 7.09
CA ALA A 325 1.72 5.40 6.01
C ALA A 325 0.53 4.50 6.30
N ALA A 326 0.45 3.98 7.54
CA ALA A 326 -0.68 3.18 8.00
C ALA A 326 -2.02 3.93 7.86
N ALA A 327 -2.06 5.23 8.17
CA ALA A 327 -3.28 6.03 8.08
C ALA A 327 -3.74 6.35 6.64
N GLN A 328 -2.87 6.21 5.63
CA GLN A 328 -3.20 6.48 4.24
C GLN A 328 -3.80 5.25 3.57
N ASP A 329 -2.97 4.22 3.37
CA ASP A 329 -3.32 3.02 2.61
C ASP A 329 -2.73 1.75 3.25
N GLY A 330 -2.46 1.80 4.56
CA GLY A 330 -1.71 0.77 5.28
C GLY A 330 -0.21 0.79 5.00
N VAL A 331 0.56 0.03 5.79
CA VAL A 331 2.02 -0.05 5.67
C VAL A 331 2.50 -1.49 5.75
N GLY A 332 3.38 -1.86 4.83
CA GLY A 332 3.95 -3.19 4.73
C GLY A 332 5.46 -3.24 4.98
N PHE A 333 5.95 -4.39 5.45
CA PHE A 333 7.35 -4.68 5.65
C PHE A 333 7.70 -6.04 5.02
N ILE A 334 8.62 -6.03 4.06
CA ILE A 334 9.23 -7.24 3.52
C ILE A 334 10.49 -7.51 4.33
N VAL A 335 10.52 -8.61 5.08
CA VAL A 335 11.63 -8.95 5.98
C VAL A 335 12.39 -10.15 5.44
N VAL A 336 13.63 -9.93 5.01
CA VAL A 336 14.60 -10.98 4.67
C VAL A 336 15.27 -11.47 5.95
N ASN A 337 14.90 -12.67 6.40
CA ASN A 337 15.46 -13.29 7.59
C ASN A 337 16.75 -14.03 7.26
N THR A 338 17.75 -13.88 8.11
CA THR A 338 19.07 -14.46 7.91
C THR A 338 19.68 -15.01 9.18
N VAL A 339 20.57 -15.99 9.00
CA VAL A 339 21.56 -16.40 10.01
C VAL A 339 22.93 -15.86 9.58
N PRO A 340 23.58 -15.01 10.41
CA PRO A 340 24.88 -14.47 10.10
C PRO A 340 26.03 -15.41 10.48
N ASP A 341 27.08 -15.44 9.68
CA ASP A 341 28.37 -16.05 10.01
C ASP A 341 29.36 -14.98 10.50
N TYR A 342 30.19 -15.33 11.49
CA TYR A 342 31.24 -14.49 12.07
C TYR A 342 32.62 -15.15 12.01
N THR A 343 32.76 -16.27 11.30
CA THR A 343 34.03 -16.97 11.12
C THR A 343 35.02 -16.07 10.39
N ASP A 344 36.22 -15.91 10.95
CA ASP A 344 37.29 -15.03 10.42
C ASP A 344 36.91 -13.53 10.27
N GLU A 345 36.02 -13.06 11.15
CA GLU A 345 35.51 -11.69 11.13
C GLU A 345 36.59 -10.60 11.24
N ASP A 346 37.68 -10.84 11.96
CA ASP A 346 38.79 -9.89 12.02
C ASP A 346 39.51 -9.72 10.67
N ALA A 347 39.64 -10.81 9.91
CA ALA A 347 40.22 -10.76 8.56
C ALA A 347 39.26 -10.02 7.62
N PHE A 348 37.96 -10.29 7.71
CA PHE A 348 36.94 -9.57 6.96
C PHE A 348 36.92 -8.07 7.30
N TYR A 349 37.00 -7.71 8.58
CA TYR A 349 37.09 -6.32 9.03
C TYR A 349 38.29 -5.59 8.40
N ARG A 350 39.48 -6.17 8.48
CA ARG A 350 40.71 -5.57 7.91
C ARG A 350 40.58 -5.38 6.41
N TRP A 351 40.10 -6.40 5.70
CA TRP A 351 39.83 -6.34 4.27
C TRP A 351 38.83 -5.22 3.92
N HIS A 352 37.71 -5.15 4.62
CA HIS A 352 36.65 -4.17 4.35
C HIS A 352 37.12 -2.73 4.64
N MET A 353 37.92 -2.53 5.69
CA MET A 353 38.54 -1.23 5.98
C MET A 353 39.50 -0.80 4.86
N ALA A 354 40.34 -1.71 4.36
CA ALA A 354 41.22 -1.45 3.22
C ALA A 354 40.42 -1.12 1.95
N LYS A 355 39.35 -1.88 1.65
CA LYS A 355 38.46 -1.64 0.50
C LYS A 355 37.84 -0.23 0.51
N ARG A 356 37.51 0.27 1.70
CA ARG A 356 36.93 1.61 1.92
C ARG A 356 37.98 2.72 2.02
N ASN A 357 39.26 2.39 1.83
CA ASN A 357 40.39 3.28 2.04
C ASN A 357 40.39 3.92 3.45
N LYS A 358 40.07 3.11 4.47
CA LYS A 358 40.00 3.52 5.88
C LYS A 358 41.14 2.86 6.67
N VAL A 359 41.71 3.62 7.60
CA VAL A 359 42.73 3.10 8.52
C VAL A 359 42.14 2.02 9.42
N VAL A 360 42.77 0.84 9.43
CA VAL A 360 42.43 -0.26 10.33
C VAL A 360 42.65 0.18 11.78
N LYS A 361 41.62 0.07 12.62
CA LYS A 361 41.72 0.42 14.05
C LYS A 361 41.85 -0.85 14.88
N ASN A 362 42.57 -0.75 16.00
CA ASN A 362 42.58 -1.81 17.02
C ASN A 362 41.19 -1.93 17.64
N ARG A 363 40.61 -3.13 17.57
CA ARG A 363 39.26 -3.40 18.08
C ARG A 363 39.33 -3.81 19.54
N LYS A 364 38.48 -3.19 20.35
CA LYS A 364 38.28 -3.58 21.75
C LYS A 364 37.51 -4.90 21.82
N PRO A 365 37.63 -5.69 22.90
CA PRO A 365 36.91 -6.97 23.06
C PRO A 365 35.39 -6.86 22.91
N ASN A 366 34.81 -5.70 23.20
CA ASN A 366 33.38 -5.41 23.09
C ASN A 366 32.98 -4.69 21.79
N SER A 367 33.88 -4.62 20.80
CA SER A 367 33.55 -4.05 19.50
C SER A 367 32.48 -4.90 18.83
N ARG A 368 31.50 -4.27 18.16
CA ARG A 368 30.51 -4.97 17.35
C ARG A 368 31.24 -5.84 16.31
N LYS A 369 30.93 -7.13 16.28
CA LYS A 369 31.39 -8.07 15.24
C LYS A 369 30.72 -7.74 13.90
N LEU A 370 31.46 -7.86 12.81
CA LEU A 370 30.94 -7.76 11.45
C LEU A 370 30.47 -9.13 10.96
N LYS A 371 29.30 -9.16 10.32
CA LYS A 371 28.80 -10.38 9.71
C LYS A 371 29.65 -10.65 8.46
N VAL A 372 30.25 -11.82 8.34
CA VAL A 372 31.14 -12.20 7.23
C VAL A 372 30.33 -12.77 6.07
N ALA A 373 29.31 -13.56 6.38
CA ALA A 373 28.35 -14.07 5.42
C ALA A 373 26.93 -14.06 6.02
N HIS A 374 25.93 -14.19 5.16
CA HIS A 374 24.54 -14.38 5.55
C HIS A 374 23.95 -15.58 4.83
N THR A 375 23.23 -16.42 5.57
CA THR A 375 22.37 -17.45 5.00
C THR A 375 20.93 -16.98 5.14
N VAL A 376 20.20 -16.83 4.03
CA VAL A 376 18.77 -16.45 4.06
C VAL A 376 17.95 -17.68 4.45
N THR A 377 17.01 -17.50 5.38
CA THR A 377 16.19 -18.59 5.94
C THR A 377 14.70 -18.42 5.69
N SER A 378 14.28 -17.20 5.35
CA SER A 378 12.95 -16.89 4.87
C SER A 378 12.89 -15.46 4.35
N ILE A 379 11.91 -15.18 3.49
CA ILE A 379 11.45 -13.82 3.19
C ILE A 379 9.97 -13.74 3.55
N GLU A 380 9.62 -12.84 4.47
CA GLU A 380 8.29 -12.74 5.07
C GLU A 380 7.69 -11.35 4.81
N ALA A 381 6.39 -11.27 4.54
CA ALA A 381 5.71 -9.98 4.36
C ALA A 381 4.68 -9.75 5.45
N TYR A 382 4.83 -8.63 6.14
CA TYR A 382 3.93 -8.16 7.19
C TYR A 382 3.17 -6.93 6.72
N TYR A 383 1.88 -6.82 7.02
CA TYR A 383 1.08 -5.66 6.63
C TYR A 383 0.14 -5.21 7.74
N PHE A 384 0.12 -3.90 7.95
CA PHE A 384 -0.70 -3.21 8.94
C PHE A 384 -1.66 -2.29 8.19
N PRO A 385 -2.96 -2.65 8.07
CA PRO A 385 -3.91 -1.94 7.20
C PRO A 385 -4.23 -0.52 7.66
N ASP A 386 -4.08 -0.22 8.95
CA ASP A 386 -4.43 1.07 9.53
C ASP A 386 -3.70 1.35 10.86
N THR A 387 -3.90 2.54 11.42
CA THR A 387 -3.31 2.92 12.72
C THR A 387 -3.89 2.15 13.92
N ALA A 388 -5.12 1.62 13.81
CA ALA A 388 -5.70 0.76 14.85
C ALA A 388 -4.98 -0.59 14.89
N SER A 389 -4.56 -1.09 13.74
CA SER A 389 -3.79 -2.32 13.58
C SER A 389 -2.38 -2.19 14.15
N ILE A 390 -1.73 -1.03 14.00
CA ILE A 390 -0.47 -0.69 14.68
C ILE A 390 -0.68 -0.63 16.20
N SER A 391 -1.77 -0.01 16.65
CA SER A 391 -2.09 0.08 18.09
C SER A 391 -2.36 -1.30 18.72
N ASP A 392 -3.09 -2.19 18.03
CA ASP A 392 -3.31 -3.59 18.44
C ASP A 392 -1.97 -4.36 18.50
N ALA A 393 -1.10 -4.17 17.51
CA ALA A 393 0.23 -4.79 17.50
C ALA A 393 1.11 -4.32 18.67
N ILE A 394 1.04 -3.03 19.03
CA ILE A 394 1.73 -2.49 20.21
C ILE A 394 1.16 -3.09 21.50
N ALA A 395 -0.17 -3.14 21.65
CA ALA A 395 -0.83 -3.69 22.83
C ALA A 395 -0.47 -5.16 23.07
N ARG A 396 -0.29 -5.94 21.98
CA ARG A 396 0.14 -7.34 22.02
C ARG A 396 1.66 -7.53 22.15
N GLY A 397 2.42 -6.45 22.16
CA GLY A 397 3.89 -6.48 22.23
C GLY A 397 4.59 -6.96 20.97
N ILE A 398 3.88 -7.08 19.85
CA ILE A 398 4.42 -7.42 18.52
C ILE A 398 5.28 -6.27 18.01
N ILE A 399 4.80 -5.02 18.18
CA ILE A 399 5.55 -3.81 17.90
C ILE A 399 5.91 -3.10 19.21
N LYS A 400 7.12 -2.56 19.32
CA LYS A 400 7.57 -1.75 20.46
C LYS A 400 8.27 -0.48 19.99
N VAL A 401 8.35 0.50 20.91
CA VAL A 401 9.11 1.72 20.70
C VAL A 401 10.61 1.42 20.84
N PHE A 402 11.37 1.64 19.77
CA PHE A 402 12.80 1.51 19.72
C PHE A 402 13.49 2.88 19.84
N ASN A 403 14.13 3.10 21.00
CA ASN A 403 14.88 4.32 21.28
C ASN A 403 16.32 4.21 20.74
N GLN A 404 16.59 4.87 19.60
CA GLN A 404 17.85 4.76 18.85
C GLN A 404 19.08 5.48 19.47
N GLY A 405 18.95 6.04 20.68
CA GLY A 405 20.01 6.84 21.31
C GLY A 405 20.12 8.26 20.74
N ARG A 406 21.34 8.76 20.57
CA ARG A 406 21.65 10.16 20.19
C ARG A 406 22.34 10.25 18.82
N GLN A 407 22.16 11.38 18.15
CA GLN A 407 22.88 11.78 16.95
C GLN A 407 24.34 12.14 17.26
N GLN A 408 25.15 12.35 16.23
CA GLN A 408 26.55 12.79 16.39
C GLN A 408 26.67 14.17 17.05
N ASP A 409 25.66 15.03 16.86
CA ASP A 409 25.55 16.34 17.52
C ASP A 409 25.01 16.27 18.96
N GLY A 410 24.73 15.07 19.47
CA GLY A 410 24.22 14.83 20.82
C GLY A 410 22.70 14.97 20.97
N SER A 411 21.96 15.39 19.94
CA SER A 411 20.49 15.46 19.98
C SER A 411 19.86 14.06 20.04
N PRO A 412 18.71 13.87 20.71
CA PRO A 412 18.01 12.59 20.69
C PRO A 412 17.58 12.21 19.27
N ARG A 413 17.81 10.95 18.89
CA ARG A 413 17.24 10.41 17.64
C ARG A 413 15.75 10.21 17.82
N LYS A 414 14.98 10.51 16.76
CA LYS A 414 13.56 10.18 16.73
C LYS A 414 13.37 8.66 16.96
N PRO A 415 12.36 8.26 17.74
CA PRO A 415 12.09 6.86 18.00
C PRO A 415 11.67 6.15 16.71
N LYS A 416 11.97 4.86 16.65
CA LYS A 416 11.48 3.93 15.64
C LYS A 416 10.52 2.94 16.26
N TYR A 417 9.82 2.19 15.41
CA TYR A 417 9.29 0.92 15.85
C TYR A 417 10.35 -0.18 15.75
N GLU A 418 10.23 -1.21 16.58
CA GLU A 418 10.86 -2.52 16.39
C GLU A 418 9.76 -3.58 16.41
N MET A 419 9.92 -4.62 15.60
CA MET A 419 8.98 -5.74 15.54
C MET A 419 9.63 -6.99 16.13
N ASP A 420 8.89 -7.68 16.99
CA ASP A 420 9.26 -8.97 17.57
C ASP A 420 8.86 -10.09 16.60
N MET A 421 9.85 -10.67 15.94
CA MET A 421 9.64 -11.60 14.81
C MET A 421 9.00 -12.91 15.27
N ALA A 422 9.33 -13.39 16.46
CA ALA A 422 8.72 -14.60 17.02
C ALA A 422 7.22 -14.41 17.27
N LEU A 423 6.82 -13.26 17.81
CA LEU A 423 5.41 -12.94 18.01
C LEU A 423 4.69 -12.65 16.69
N ALA A 424 5.33 -11.92 15.78
CA ALA A 424 4.72 -11.48 14.52
C ALA A 424 4.30 -12.65 13.61
N ARG A 425 5.11 -13.71 13.54
CA ARG A 425 4.84 -14.90 12.68
C ARG A 425 3.52 -15.62 13.00
N GLY A 426 3.03 -15.51 14.23
CA GLY A 426 1.78 -16.16 14.67
C GLY A 426 0.52 -15.31 14.52
N THR A 427 0.57 -14.22 13.75
CA THR A 427 -0.47 -13.19 13.74
C THR A 427 -1.07 -12.98 12.36
N LYS A 428 -2.25 -12.34 12.32
CA LYS A 428 -2.92 -11.90 11.09
C LYS A 428 -2.11 -10.89 10.25
N TYR A 429 -1.04 -10.32 10.81
CA TYR A 429 -0.22 -9.34 10.12
C TYR A 429 0.76 -9.98 9.16
N LEU A 430 1.18 -11.22 9.40
CA LEU A 430 1.95 -12.00 8.43
C LEU A 430 1.02 -12.40 7.28
N LEU A 431 1.26 -11.86 6.09
CA LEU A 431 0.45 -12.17 4.91
C LEU A 431 0.99 -13.39 4.17
N THR A 432 2.30 -13.47 3.99
CA THR A 432 2.95 -14.55 3.24
C THR A 432 4.41 -14.71 3.64
N ALA A 433 4.97 -15.88 3.35
CA ALA A 433 6.35 -16.21 3.59
C ALA A 433 6.86 -17.19 2.52
N LEU A 434 8.11 -16.99 2.08
CA LEU A 434 8.89 -18.01 1.37
C LEU A 434 10.01 -18.51 2.30
N PRO A 435 10.32 -19.82 2.28
CA PRO A 435 11.46 -20.40 3.00
C PRO A 435 12.77 -19.96 2.39
#